data_AF-A0A249PNX3-F1
#
_entry.id   AF-A0A249PNX3-F1
#
_cell.length_a   1.000
_cell.length_b   1.000
_cell.length_c   1.000
_cell.angle_alpha   90.00
_cell.angle_beta   90.00
_cell.angle_gamma   90.00
#
_symmetry.space_group_name_H-M   'P 1'
#
loop_
_entity.id
_entity.type
_entity.pdbx_description
1 polymer ?
#
loop_
_entity_poly.entity_id
_entity_poly.type
_entity_poly.pdbx_seq_one_letter_code
_entity_poly.pdbx_strand_id
1 'polypeptide(L)'
;MLVIKLGEMMMILDLHRQGLSVSAIARQTGADRKTVRKYIDRGLEAPAYGPRRPRATVIDPFAAYLRERVAAYPGLTARRLLRELKERGYSGGYTAVTKAA
;
A
#
# COMPACT_ATOMS: atom_id res chain seq x y z
N MET A 1 4.25 -3.14 -14.51
CA MET A 1 4.84 -1.90 -13.93
C MET A 1 6.29 -2.24 -13.63
N LEU A 2 7.23 -1.71 -14.42
CA LEU A 2 8.66 -1.93 -14.18
C LEU A 2 9.03 -1.32 -12.82
N VAL A 3 9.62 -2.14 -11.94
CA VAL A 3 10.20 -1.66 -10.69
C VAL A 3 11.53 -1.02 -11.08
N ILE A 4 11.54 0.31 -11.23
CA ILE A 4 12.77 1.07 -11.52
C ILE A 4 13.66 1.01 -10.28
N LYS A 5 14.90 0.55 -10.45
CA LYS A 5 15.88 0.48 -9.35
C LYS A 5 16.42 1.89 -9.03
N LEU A 6 16.94 2.07 -7.82
CA LEU A 6 17.52 3.36 -7.39
C LEU A 6 18.64 3.85 -8.34
N GLY A 7 19.46 2.94 -8.87
CA GLY A 7 20.51 3.27 -9.85
C GLY A 7 19.96 3.76 -11.20
N GLU A 8 18.88 3.16 -11.69
CA GLU A 8 18.21 3.61 -12.93
C GLU A 8 17.55 4.97 -12.74
N MET A 9 16.99 5.24 -11.54
CA MET A 9 16.47 6.55 -11.19
C MET A 9 17.56 7.63 -11.19
N MET A 10 18.69 7.35 -10.55
CA MET A 10 19.81 8.29 -10.53
C MET A 10 20.29 8.61 -11.95
N MET A 11 20.37 7.59 -12.82
CA MET A 11 20.71 7.79 -14.23
C MET A 11 19.68 8.67 -14.96
N ILE A 12 18.38 8.45 -14.76
CA ILE A 12 17.33 9.29 -15.36
C ILE A 12 17.48 10.76 -14.92
N LEU A 13 17.69 10.99 -13.63
CA LEU A 13 17.82 12.34 -13.07
C LEU A 13 19.11 13.02 -13.54
N ASP A 14 20.22 12.29 -13.58
CA ASP A 14 21.51 12.82 -14.02
C ASP A 14 21.46 13.21 -15.51
N LEU A 15 20.94 12.33 -16.37
CA LEU A 15 20.77 12.65 -17.80
C LEU A 15 19.83 13.84 -18.02
N HIS A 16 18.78 13.99 -17.19
CA HIS A 16 17.93 15.18 -17.24
C HIS A 16 18.69 16.44 -16.82
N ARG A 17 19.54 16.37 -15.78
CA ARG A 17 20.40 17.50 -15.37
C ARG A 17 21.43 17.88 -16.42
N GLN A 18 21.88 16.91 -17.23
CA GLN A 18 22.73 17.15 -18.41
C GLN A 18 21.96 17.80 -19.58
N GLY A 19 20.65 18.03 -19.45
CA GLY A 19 19.82 18.69 -20.46
C GLY A 19 19.25 17.76 -21.53
N LEU A 20 19.32 16.44 -21.35
CA LEU A 20 18.73 15.50 -22.31
C LEU A 20 17.21 15.53 -22.24
N SER A 21 16.58 15.41 -23.42
CA SER A 21 15.12 15.29 -23.51
C SER A 21 14.62 13.95 -22.95
N VAL A 22 13.39 13.92 -22.47
CA VAL A 22 12.69 12.70 -21.99
C VAL A 22 12.77 11.55 -23.00
N SER A 23 12.70 11.85 -24.31
CA SER A 23 12.79 10.85 -25.37
C SER A 23 14.20 10.26 -25.52
N ALA A 24 15.25 11.06 -25.32
CA ALA A 24 16.63 10.60 -25.34
C ALA A 24 16.92 9.73 -24.12
N ILE A 25 16.49 10.17 -22.94
CA ILE A 25 16.63 9.43 -21.69
C ILE A 25 15.91 8.08 -21.78
N ALA A 26 14.68 8.02 -22.28
CA ALA A 26 13.93 6.78 -22.45
C ALA A 26 14.62 5.77 -23.39
N ARG A 27 15.29 6.24 -24.44
CA ARG A 27 16.07 5.39 -25.34
C ARG A 27 17.32 4.84 -24.67
N GLN A 28 17.97 5.66 -23.84
CA GLN A 28 19.23 5.30 -23.17
C GLN A 28 19.01 4.38 -21.96
N THR A 29 17.93 4.59 -21.20
CA THR A 29 17.62 3.81 -20.00
C THR A 29 16.67 2.64 -20.27
N GLY A 30 16.08 2.56 -21.46
CA GLY A 30 15.05 1.56 -21.80
C GLY A 30 13.73 1.74 -21.05
N ALA A 31 13.59 2.81 -20.27
CA ALA A 31 12.39 3.10 -19.50
C ALA A 31 11.32 3.78 -20.38
N ASP A 32 10.05 3.49 -20.09
CA ASP A 32 8.94 4.16 -20.76
C ASP A 32 8.97 5.67 -20.52
N ARG A 33 8.66 6.47 -21.55
CA ARG A 33 8.69 7.95 -21.48
C ARG A 33 7.81 8.52 -20.36
N LYS A 34 6.68 7.88 -20.03
CA LYS A 34 5.84 8.30 -18.88
C LYS A 34 6.54 8.07 -17.55
N THR A 35 7.34 7.02 -17.48
CA THR A 35 8.13 6.69 -16.28
C THR A 35 9.27 7.68 -16.11
N VAL A 36 10.00 7.98 -17.19
CA VAL A 36 11.05 9.01 -17.21
C VAL A 36 10.50 10.37 -16.77
N ARG A 37 9.39 10.82 -17.37
CA ARG A 37 8.72 12.08 -16.97
C ARG A 37 8.32 12.08 -15.50
N LYS A 38 7.68 11.01 -15.03
CA LYS A 38 7.26 10.87 -13.63
C LYS A 38 8.44 10.99 -12.65
N TYR A 39 9.60 10.44 -12.98
CA TYR A 39 10.78 10.51 -12.11
C TYR A 39 11.47 11.87 -12.18
N ILE A 40 11.51 12.51 -13.35
CA ILE A 40 11.99 13.90 -13.48
C ILE A 40 11.13 14.84 -12.62
N ASP A 41 9.80 14.73 -12.73
CA ASP A 41 8.85 15.58 -11.99
C ASP A 41 8.89 15.34 -10.47
N ARG A 42 9.14 14.09 -10.03
CA ARG A 42 9.26 13.74 -8.60
C ARG A 42 10.65 13.98 -8.01
N GLY A 43 11.69 14.07 -8.83
CA GLY A 43 13.08 14.18 -8.35
C GLY A 43 13.58 12.91 -7.63
N LEU A 44 14.49 13.11 -6.66
CA LEU A 44 15.11 12.06 -5.83
C LEU A 44 14.14 11.38 -4.84
N GLU A 45 12.85 11.73 -4.87
CA GLU A 45 11.83 10.98 -4.17
C GLU A 45 11.66 9.62 -4.85
N ALA A 46 12.43 8.63 -4.37
CA ALA A 46 12.18 7.22 -4.61
C ALA A 46 10.68 6.96 -4.48
N PRO A 47 10.04 6.16 -5.36
CA PRO A 47 8.66 5.79 -5.13
C PRO A 47 8.67 5.07 -3.79
N ALA A 48 8.07 5.70 -2.79
CA ALA A 48 7.58 5.00 -1.64
C ALA A 48 6.46 4.08 -2.14
N TYR A 49 6.84 3.00 -2.81
CA TYR A 49 6.03 1.79 -2.91
C TYR A 49 6.15 1.09 -1.56
N GLY A 50 5.75 1.81 -0.50
CA GLY A 50 5.40 1.18 0.74
C GLY A 50 4.22 0.25 0.47
N PRO A 51 4.08 -0.85 1.24
CA PRO A 51 2.87 -1.65 1.20
C PRO A 51 1.68 -0.70 1.26
N ARG A 52 0.78 -0.83 0.29
CA ARG A 52 -0.40 0.03 0.14
C ARG A 52 -1.03 0.18 1.51
N ARG A 53 -1.14 1.42 2.03
CA ARG A 53 -1.77 1.66 3.34
C ARG A 53 -3.04 0.83 3.40
N PRO A 54 -3.21 -0.05 4.41
CA PRO A 54 -4.38 -0.91 4.48
C PRO A 54 -5.60 0.01 4.37
N ARG A 55 -6.43 -0.25 3.35
CA ARG A 55 -7.65 0.52 3.16
C ARG A 55 -8.49 0.33 4.41
N ALA A 56 -9.16 1.40 4.83
CA ALA A 56 -10.09 1.27 5.94
C ALA A 56 -11.10 0.17 5.61
N THR A 57 -11.15 -0.88 6.43
CA THR A 57 -12.07 -2.00 6.21
C THR A 57 -13.31 -1.85 7.08
N VAL A 58 -14.39 -2.53 6.69
CA VAL A 58 -15.68 -2.52 7.42
C VAL A 58 -15.52 -2.97 8.88
N ILE A 59 -14.42 -3.65 9.22
CA ILE A 59 -14.13 -4.11 10.58
C ILE A 59 -13.37 -3.09 11.44
N ASP A 60 -12.79 -2.05 10.84
CA ASP A 60 -11.99 -1.06 11.56
C ASP A 60 -12.77 -0.35 12.69
N PRO A 61 -14.05 0.04 12.51
CA PRO A 61 -14.84 0.60 13.62
C PRO A 61 -15.02 -0.36 14.79
N PHE A 62 -14.90 -1.66 14.54
CA PHE A 62 -15.09 -2.73 15.52
C PHE A 62 -13.77 -3.30 16.07
N ALA A 63 -12.61 -2.83 15.58
CA ALA A 63 -11.30 -3.34 15.98
C ALA A 63 -10.97 -3.08 17.45
N ALA A 64 -11.48 -1.98 18.03
CA ALA A 64 -11.36 -1.71 19.46
C ALA A 64 -12.14 -2.74 20.28
N TYR A 65 -13.39 -2.99 19.90
CA TYR A 65 -14.24 -4.01 20.53
C TYR A 65 -13.61 -5.41 20.47
N LEU A 66 -13.06 -5.79 19.32
CA LEU A 66 -12.39 -7.09 19.17
C LEU A 66 -11.20 -7.24 20.12
N ARG A 67 -10.35 -6.21 20.20
CA ARG A 67 -9.20 -6.22 21.12
C ARG A 67 -9.62 -6.35 22.57
N GLU A 68 -10.63 -5.61 23.00
CA GLU A 68 -11.17 -5.71 24.37
C GLU A 68 -11.74 -7.11 24.65
N ARG A 69 -12.48 -7.70 23.70
CA ARG A 69 -13.09 -9.03 23.88
C ARG A 69 -12.08 -10.16 23.88
N VAL A 70 -11.06 -10.09 23.03
CA VAL A 70 -9.96 -11.07 23.01
C VAL A 70 -9.11 -10.95 24.28
N ALA A 71 -8.84 -9.72 24.74
CA ALA A 71 -8.13 -9.51 26.00
C ALA A 71 -8.92 -10.03 27.22
N ALA A 72 -10.24 -9.81 27.25
CA ALA A 72 -11.10 -10.31 28.33
C ALA A 72 -11.28 -11.85 28.28
N TYR A 73 -11.25 -12.44 27.09
CA TYR A 73 -11.47 -13.87 26.88
C TYR A 73 -10.51 -14.44 25.82
N PRO A 74 -9.28 -14.80 26.19
CA PRO A 74 -8.22 -15.24 25.27
C PRO A 74 -8.45 -16.61 24.59
N GLY A 75 -9.68 -17.12 24.56
CA GLY A 75 -10.09 -18.33 23.84
C GLY A 75 -11.37 -18.17 23.03
N LEU A 76 -11.85 -16.93 22.84
CA LEU A 76 -13.08 -16.68 22.11
C LEU A 76 -12.90 -17.02 20.62
N THR A 77 -13.76 -17.88 20.09
CA THR A 77 -13.72 -18.22 18.67
C THR A 77 -14.16 -17.03 17.81
N ALA A 78 -13.51 -16.81 16.67
CA ALA A 78 -13.90 -15.82 15.67
C ALA A 78 -15.39 -15.90 15.25
N ARG A 79 -16.02 -17.08 15.34
CA ARG A 79 -17.46 -17.27 15.11
C ARG A 79 -18.33 -16.55 16.13
N ARG A 80 -17.93 -16.57 17.41
CA ARG A 80 -18.64 -15.90 18.50
C ARG A 80 -18.50 -14.39 18.39
N LEU A 81 -17.27 -13.93 18.09
CA LEU A 81 -17.01 -12.52 17.77
C LEU A 81 -17.83 -12.05 16.57
N LEU A 82 -17.92 -12.84 15.50
CA LEU A 82 -18.75 -12.49 14.33
C LEU A 82 -20.24 -12.34 14.69
N ARG A 83 -20.79 -13.19 15.57
CA ARG A 83 -22.19 -13.07 16.02
C ARG A 83 -22.39 -11.77 16.79
N GLU A 84 -21.53 -11.48 17.76
CA GLU A 84 -21.58 -10.24 18.55
C GLU A 84 -21.41 -8.99 17.66
N LEU A 85 -20.56 -9.06 16.64
CA LEU A 85 -20.38 -7.98 15.67
C LEU A 85 -21.63 -7.77 14.81
N LYS A 86 -22.28 -8.84 14.33
CA LYS A 86 -23.52 -8.74 13.55
C LYS A 86 -24.66 -8.09 14.35
N GLU A 87 -24.79 -8.42 15.63
CA GLU A 87 -25.75 -7.78 16.53
C GLU A 87 -25.48 -6.27 16.69
N ARG A 88 -24.22 -5.85 16.55
CA ARG A 88 -23.77 -4.44 16.58
C ARG A 88 -23.81 -3.76 15.21
N GLY A 89 -24.38 -4.40 14.19
CA GLY A 89 -24.54 -3.82 12.84
C GLY A 89 -23.38 -4.10 11.89
N TYR A 90 -22.49 -5.03 12.19
CA TYR A 90 -21.42 -5.43 11.27
C TYR A 90 -21.97 -6.25 10.10
N SER A 91 -21.75 -5.76 8.88
CA SER A 91 -22.15 -6.40 7.63
C SER A 91 -21.01 -7.16 6.93
N GLY A 92 -19.80 -7.19 7.51
CA GLY A 92 -18.64 -7.82 6.90
C GLY A 92 -18.56 -9.34 7.11
N GLY A 93 -17.58 -9.97 6.47
CA GLY A 93 -17.41 -11.42 6.46
C GLY A 93 -16.58 -11.98 7.63
N TYR A 94 -16.70 -13.30 7.85
CA TYR A 94 -15.93 -14.07 8.84
C TYR A 94 -14.41 -13.87 8.70
N THR A 95 -13.90 -13.86 7.47
CA THR A 95 -12.46 -13.72 7.18
C THR A 95 -11.87 -12.40 7.68
N ALA A 96 -12.65 -11.31 7.70
CA ALA A 96 -12.19 -10.05 8.26
C ALA A 96 -12.09 -10.14 9.78
N VAL A 97 -13.05 -10.80 10.45
CA VAL A 97 -13.01 -11.04 11.90
C VAL A 97 -11.80 -11.87 12.32
N THR A 98 -11.51 -12.95 11.60
CA THR A 98 -10.33 -13.78 11.87
C THR A 98 -9.00 -13.05 11.65
N LYS A 99 -8.95 -12.04 10.78
CA LYS A 99 -7.74 -11.24 10.56
C LYS A 99 -7.55 -10.13 11.60
N ALA A 100 -8.62 -9.75 12.29
CA ALA A 100 -8.65 -8.63 13.22
C ALA A 100 -8.70 -9.04 14.71
N ALA A 101 -9.07 -10.30 15.00
CA ALA A 101 -9.00 -10.93 16.31
C ALA A 101 -7.62 -11.56 16.53
#